data_AF-A0A239CAP7-F1
#
_entry.id   AF-A0A239CAP7-F1
#
_cell.length_a   1.000
_cell.length_b   1.000
_cell.length_c   1.000
_cell.angle_alpha   90.00
_cell.angle_beta   90.00
_cell.angle_gamma   90.00
#
_symmetry.space_group_name_H-M   'P 1'
#
loop_
_entity.id
_entity.type
_entity.pdbx_description
1 polymer ?
#
loop_
_entity_poly.entity_id
_entity_poly.type
_entity_poly.pdbx_seq_one_letter_code
_entity_poly.pdbx_strand_id
1 'polypeptide(L)'
;MCGACGGARGPAAWEDVLAGAGPAQRAARAAATGRLLTGGRLRVTPWRGGYLLTTATGAARPVASLGELWAAARPPVPAPGGRRWCRAPAPAVWDPQAAAAWLAAAARAGTVTAAELPAGGVVEFAPEGTARAVPAPELARVGVRGPDPEAALAGLLAFAARP
;
A
#
# COMPACT_ATOMS: atom_id res chain seq x y z
N MET A 1 -10.18 17.96 31.49
CA MET A 1 -10.39 16.52 31.17
C MET A 1 -10.42 16.36 29.66
N CYS A 2 -9.30 15.94 29.07
CA CYS A 2 -9.22 15.51 27.66
C CYS A 2 -8.49 14.16 27.70
N GLY A 3 -9.27 13.08 27.69
CA GLY A 3 -8.74 11.71 27.69
C GLY A 3 -8.07 11.42 26.35
N ALA A 4 -6.77 11.70 26.26
CA ALA A 4 -5.91 11.12 25.24
C ALA A 4 -5.65 9.67 25.64
N CYS A 5 -6.58 8.79 25.26
CA CYS A 5 -6.40 7.36 25.34
C CYS A 5 -5.15 6.98 24.55
N GLY A 6 -4.21 6.36 25.26
CA GLY A 6 -2.92 5.96 24.74
C GLY A 6 -3.04 4.96 23.58
N GLY A 7 -2.10 5.06 22.67
CA GLY A 7 -1.76 4.05 21.69
C GLY A 7 -0.32 4.31 21.32
N ALA A 8 0.55 3.36 21.63
CA ALA A 8 2.00 3.48 21.47
C ALA A 8 2.36 4.13 20.12
N ARG A 9 3.19 5.18 20.13
CA ARG A 9 3.76 5.74 18.89
C ARG A 9 4.78 4.73 18.35
N GLY A 10 4.27 3.67 17.74
CA GLY A 10 5.03 2.91 16.76
C GLY A 10 5.40 3.82 15.60
N PRO A 11 6.40 3.43 14.79
CA PRO A 11 6.71 4.15 13.56
C PRO A 11 5.45 4.27 12.69
N ALA A 12 5.28 5.42 12.04
CA ALA A 12 4.17 5.62 11.11
C ALA A 12 4.18 4.54 10.03
N ALA A 13 2.99 4.04 9.67
CA ALA A 13 2.87 3.07 8.58
C ALA A 13 3.42 3.69 7.28
N TRP A 14 4.12 2.90 6.47
CA TRP A 14 4.79 3.40 5.27
C TRP A 14 3.80 4.10 4.31
N GLU A 15 2.57 3.61 4.22
CA GLU A 15 1.54 4.19 3.38
C GLU A 15 1.09 5.57 3.86
N ASP A 16 1.17 5.84 5.16
CA ASP A 16 0.88 7.15 5.73
C ASP A 16 2.04 8.12 5.51
N VAL A 17 3.27 7.62 5.44
CA VAL A 17 4.45 8.42 5.06
C VAL A 17 4.39 8.79 3.58
N LEU A 18 4.08 7.82 2.70
CA LEU A 18 4.13 8.03 1.25
C LEU A 18 2.86 8.68 0.67
N ALA A 19 1.70 8.45 1.29
CA ALA A 19 0.40 8.90 0.78
C ALA A 19 -0.41 9.70 1.81
N GLY A 20 0.16 10.05 2.96
CA GLY A 20 -0.48 10.89 3.98
C GLY A 20 -1.40 10.13 4.94
N ALA A 21 -1.50 10.65 6.16
CA ALA A 21 -2.18 10.00 7.29
C ALA A 21 -3.62 10.52 7.56
N GLY A 22 -4.16 11.40 6.72
CA GLY A 22 -5.45 12.03 7.00
C GLY A 22 -6.66 11.08 6.77
N PRO A 23 -7.82 11.37 7.40
CA PRO A 23 -9.01 10.52 7.27
C PRO A 23 -9.49 10.33 5.83
N ALA A 24 -9.44 11.40 5.01
CA ALA A 24 -9.85 11.36 3.61
C ALA A 24 -8.90 10.48 2.77
N GLN A 25 -7.59 10.61 3.01
CA GLN A 25 -6.56 9.79 2.37
C GLN A 25 -6.78 8.31 2.68
N ARG A 26 -7.00 7.96 3.95
CA ARG A 26 -7.28 6.58 4.35
C ARG A 26 -8.59 6.05 3.77
N ALA A 27 -9.63 6.88 3.66
CA ALA A 27 -10.88 6.49 3.02
C ALA A 27 -10.71 6.19 1.52
N ALA A 28 -10.00 7.04 0.79
CA ALA A 28 -9.66 6.81 -0.62
C ALA A 28 -8.79 5.55 -0.78
N ARG A 29 -7.82 5.32 0.12
CA ARG A 29 -6.98 4.12 0.12
C ARG A 29 -7.79 2.84 0.39
N ALA A 30 -8.75 2.90 1.31
CA ALA A 30 -9.67 1.80 1.56
C ALA A 30 -10.52 1.48 0.32
N ALA A 31 -11.04 2.50 -0.37
CA ALA A 31 -11.80 2.32 -1.60
C ALA A 31 -10.94 1.68 -2.71
N ALA A 32 -9.72 2.17 -2.92
CA ALA A 32 -8.78 1.60 -3.88
C ALA A 32 -8.41 0.14 -3.54
N THR A 33 -8.22 -0.18 -2.26
CA THR A 33 -8.00 -1.56 -1.79
C THR A 33 -9.21 -2.44 -2.10
N GLY A 34 -10.42 -1.92 -1.93
CA GLY A 34 -11.66 -2.61 -2.31
C GLY A 34 -11.71 -2.98 -3.79
N ARG A 35 -11.20 -2.12 -4.69
CA ARG A 35 -11.08 -2.43 -6.14
C ARG A 35 -10.15 -3.60 -6.44
N LEU A 36 -9.12 -3.83 -5.62
CA LEU A 36 -8.17 -4.94 -5.79
C LEU A 36 -8.68 -6.27 -5.21
N LEU A 37 -9.65 -6.18 -4.32
CA LEU A 37 -10.28 -7.34 -3.67
C LEU A 37 -11.54 -7.81 -4.39
N THR A 38 -11.94 -7.18 -5.50
CA THR A 38 -13.12 -7.55 -6.28
C THR A 38 -13.06 -9.03 -6.66
N GLY A 39 -14.11 -9.78 -6.30
CA GLY A 39 -14.22 -11.23 -6.53
C GLY A 39 -14.15 -12.06 -5.24
N GLY A 40 -13.43 -11.59 -4.22
CA GLY A 40 -13.57 -12.08 -2.86
C GLY A 40 -14.66 -11.26 -2.17
N ARG A 41 -15.57 -11.87 -1.42
CA ARG A 41 -16.61 -11.17 -0.65
C ARG A 41 -16.02 -10.38 0.55
N LEU A 42 -14.85 -9.76 0.37
CA LEU A 42 -14.14 -8.95 1.33
C LEU A 42 -14.50 -7.48 1.12
N ARG A 43 -14.75 -6.77 2.22
CA ARG A 43 -14.98 -5.32 2.23
C ARG A 43 -13.96 -4.64 3.10
N VAL A 44 -13.50 -3.48 2.67
CA VAL A 44 -12.53 -2.65 3.40
C VAL A 44 -13.14 -1.28 3.63
N THR A 45 -13.14 -0.84 4.88
CA THR A 45 -13.57 0.52 5.26
C THR A 45 -12.51 1.19 6.15
N PRO A 46 -12.37 2.52 6.14
CA PRO A 46 -11.50 3.22 7.08
C PRO A 46 -12.01 3.05 8.51
N TRP A 47 -11.11 2.80 9.48
CA TRP A 47 -11.50 2.59 10.88
C TRP A 47 -10.41 3.00 11.86
N ARG A 48 -10.71 3.95 12.76
CA ARG A 48 -9.86 4.39 13.89
C ARG A 48 -8.36 4.52 13.57
N GLY A 49 -8.03 5.15 12.45
CA GLY A 49 -6.64 5.36 12.03
C GLY A 49 -6.00 4.22 11.23
N GLY A 50 -6.74 3.14 10.98
CA GLY A 50 -6.37 2.04 10.07
C GLY A 50 -7.58 1.63 9.23
N TYR A 51 -7.82 0.32 9.12
CA TYR A 51 -8.88 -0.25 8.28
C TYR A 51 -9.67 -1.32 9.03
N LEU A 52 -10.90 -1.55 8.58
CA LEU A 52 -11.72 -2.68 8.98
C LEU A 52 -11.89 -3.60 7.78
N LEU A 53 -11.39 -4.83 7.89
CA LEU A 53 -11.59 -5.88 6.90
C LEU A 53 -12.81 -6.72 7.31
N THR A 54 -13.84 -6.77 6.47
CA THR A 54 -15.03 -7.60 6.70
C THR A 54 -15.08 -8.74 5.70
N THR A 55 -15.29 -9.96 6.16
CA THR A 55 -15.35 -11.15 5.31
C THR A 55 -16.77 -11.42 4.79
N ALA A 56 -16.88 -12.43 3.92
CA ALA A 56 -18.15 -12.97 3.41
C ALA A 56 -19.13 -13.36 4.51
N THR A 57 -18.61 -13.84 5.64
CA THR A 57 -19.39 -14.35 6.78
C THR A 57 -19.78 -13.25 7.76
N GLY A 58 -19.45 -11.99 7.47
CA GLY A 58 -19.69 -10.85 8.34
C GLY A 58 -18.66 -10.69 9.47
N ALA A 59 -17.63 -11.56 9.52
CA ALA A 59 -16.55 -11.40 10.49
C ALA A 59 -15.77 -10.11 10.15
N ALA A 60 -15.64 -9.22 11.14
CA ALA A 60 -14.95 -7.95 10.99
C ALA A 60 -13.66 -7.96 11.83
N ARG A 61 -12.54 -7.58 11.20
CA ARG A 61 -11.22 -7.53 11.83
C ARG A 61 -10.61 -6.13 11.64
N PRO A 62 -10.33 -5.39 12.72
CA PRO A 62 -9.55 -4.17 12.62
C PRO A 62 -8.09 -4.51 12.29
N VAL A 63 -7.48 -3.72 11.42
CA VAL A 63 -6.07 -3.84 11.01
C VAL A 63 -5.45 -2.45 10.97
N ALA A 64 -4.20 -2.34 11.43
CA ALA A 64 -3.54 -1.05 11.59
C ALA A 64 -2.91 -0.52 10.29
N SER A 65 -2.65 -1.40 9.32
CA SER A 65 -1.93 -1.08 8.08
C SER A 65 -2.41 -1.90 6.88
N LEU A 66 -2.02 -1.48 5.68
CA LEU A 66 -2.21 -2.25 4.45
C LEU A 66 -1.46 -3.59 4.50
N GLY A 67 -0.29 -3.64 5.15
CA GLY A 67 0.46 -4.89 5.31
C GLY A 67 -0.34 -5.94 6.08
N GLU A 68 -0.91 -5.54 7.23
CA GLU A 68 -1.80 -6.40 8.02
C GLU A 68 -3.07 -6.79 7.27
N LEU A 69 -3.65 -5.84 6.53
CA LEU A 69 -4.84 -6.07 5.71
C LEU A 69 -4.59 -7.17 4.68
N TRP A 70 -3.51 -7.06 3.91
CA TRP A 70 -3.18 -8.04 2.87
C TRP A 70 -2.71 -9.38 3.46
N ALA A 71 -2.08 -9.37 4.64
CA ALA A 71 -1.77 -10.58 5.38
C ALA A 71 -3.03 -11.33 5.82
N ALA A 72 -4.09 -10.61 6.20
CA ALA A 72 -5.38 -11.20 6.55
C ALA A 72 -6.21 -11.63 5.31
N ALA A 73 -6.07 -10.91 4.18
CA ALA A 73 -6.86 -11.18 2.99
C ALA A 73 -6.31 -12.30 2.10
N ARG A 74 -4.99 -12.54 2.10
CA ARG A 74 -4.33 -13.53 1.24
C ARG A 74 -3.18 -14.25 1.96
N PRO A 75 -2.92 -15.53 1.68
CA PRO A 75 -1.74 -16.22 2.21
C PRO A 75 -0.43 -15.58 1.71
N PRO A 76 0.69 -15.73 2.44
CA PRO A 76 1.98 -15.23 2.00
C PRO A 76 2.44 -15.98 0.77
N VAL A 77 2.87 -15.25 -0.25
CA VAL A 77 3.69 -15.79 -1.34
C VAL A 77 5.16 -15.67 -0.90
N PRO A 78 6.03 -16.65 -1.23
CA PRO A 78 7.45 -16.55 -0.94
C PRO A 78 8.03 -15.22 -1.39
N ALA A 79 9.01 -14.73 -0.63
CA ALA A 79 9.61 -13.43 -0.87
C ALA A 79 10.18 -13.34 -2.29
N PRO A 80 9.93 -12.23 -3.03
CA PRO A 80 10.42 -12.09 -4.39
C PRO A 80 11.93 -12.20 -4.48
N GLY A 81 12.43 -12.96 -5.45
CA GLY A 81 13.79 -12.80 -5.96
C GLY A 81 13.81 -11.70 -7.02
N GLY A 82 14.53 -10.60 -6.81
CA GLY A 82 14.63 -9.55 -7.82
C GLY A 82 15.30 -8.28 -7.33
N ARG A 83 16.34 -7.84 -8.03
CA ARG A 83 17.13 -6.63 -7.70
C ARG A 83 17.04 -5.54 -8.77
N ARG A 84 16.34 -5.80 -9.87
CA ARG A 84 16.26 -4.87 -11.00
C ARG A 84 15.20 -3.81 -10.74
N TRP A 85 15.54 -2.57 -11.07
CA TRP A 85 14.63 -1.42 -11.05
C TRP A 85 14.10 -1.15 -12.45
N CYS A 86 12.81 -0.80 -12.54
CA CYS A 86 12.22 -0.11 -13.68
C CYS A 86 11.68 1.23 -13.19
N ARG A 87 11.85 2.29 -13.99
CA ARG A 87 11.42 3.65 -13.66
C ARG A 87 10.79 4.33 -14.86
N ALA A 88 9.81 5.18 -14.60
CA ALA A 88 9.18 6.04 -15.59
C ALA A 88 8.87 7.42 -14.98
N PRO A 89 8.66 8.46 -15.80
CA PRO A 89 8.11 9.73 -15.32
C PRO A 89 6.79 9.50 -14.59
N ALA A 90 6.52 10.30 -13.57
CA ALA A 90 5.20 10.31 -12.94
C ALA A 90 4.14 10.78 -13.96
N PRO A 91 3.00 10.08 -14.07
CA PRO A 91 1.93 10.51 -14.97
C PRO A 91 1.27 11.80 -14.45
N ALA A 92 0.69 12.59 -15.36
CA ALA A 92 0.00 13.84 -15.01
C ALA A 92 -1.22 13.60 -14.11
N VAL A 93 -1.89 12.46 -14.28
CA VAL A 93 -2.95 11.99 -13.38
C VAL A 93 -2.37 10.88 -12.53
N TRP A 94 -2.25 11.12 -11.23
CA TRP A 94 -1.63 10.21 -10.27
C TRP A 94 -2.41 10.21 -8.96
N ASP A 95 -2.94 9.05 -8.56
CA ASP A 95 -3.53 8.86 -7.23
C ASP A 95 -2.53 8.14 -6.28
N PRO A 96 -1.95 8.85 -5.30
CA PRO A 96 -1.04 8.24 -4.33
C PRO A 96 -1.71 7.20 -3.43
N GLN A 97 -3.03 7.27 -3.21
CA GLN A 97 -3.76 6.28 -2.42
C GLN A 97 -3.93 4.98 -3.19
N ALA A 98 -4.30 5.06 -4.47
CA ALA A 98 -4.37 3.91 -5.35
C ALA A 98 -3.00 3.25 -5.51
N ALA A 99 -1.94 4.06 -5.68
CA ALA A 99 -0.56 3.56 -5.76
C ALA A 99 -0.16 2.79 -4.49
N ALA A 100 -0.41 3.34 -3.30
CA ALA A 100 -0.11 2.67 -2.04
C ALA A 100 -0.88 1.35 -1.88
N ALA A 101 -2.17 1.33 -2.20
CA ALA A 101 -3.00 0.12 -2.15
C ALA A 101 -2.47 -0.97 -3.10
N TRP A 102 -2.11 -0.59 -4.33
CA TRP A 102 -1.56 -1.50 -5.34
C TRP A 102 -0.20 -2.06 -4.91
N LEU A 103 0.71 -1.21 -4.43
CA LEU A 103 2.03 -1.62 -3.99
C LEU A 103 1.97 -2.63 -2.84
N ALA A 104 1.05 -2.44 -1.89
CA ALA A 104 0.85 -3.41 -0.81
C ALA A 104 0.40 -4.78 -1.34
N ALA A 105 -0.52 -4.79 -2.31
CA ALA A 105 -0.99 -6.01 -2.97
C ALA A 105 0.13 -6.68 -3.78
N ALA A 106 0.90 -5.89 -4.53
CA ALA A 106 2.00 -6.34 -5.37
C ALA A 106 3.16 -6.93 -4.56
N ALA A 107 3.51 -6.29 -3.45
CA ALA A 107 4.47 -6.80 -2.48
C ALA A 107 3.99 -8.13 -1.88
N ARG A 108 2.71 -8.20 -1.47
CA ARG A 108 2.11 -9.46 -0.96
C ARG A 108 2.13 -10.59 -1.99
N ALA A 109 1.95 -10.25 -3.27
CA ALA A 109 1.98 -11.20 -4.38
C ALA A 109 3.39 -11.59 -4.81
N GLY A 110 4.45 -11.05 -4.20
CA GLY A 110 5.82 -11.37 -4.58
C GLY A 110 6.28 -10.69 -5.88
N THR A 111 5.66 -9.59 -6.30
CA THR A 111 5.99 -8.89 -7.56
C THR A 111 6.81 -7.63 -7.36
N VAL A 112 6.84 -7.08 -6.14
CA VAL A 112 7.57 -5.86 -5.79
C VAL A 112 8.33 -6.04 -4.47
N THR A 113 9.61 -5.68 -4.45
CA THR A 113 10.49 -5.64 -3.26
C THR A 113 10.80 -4.22 -2.79
N ALA A 114 10.61 -3.22 -3.65
CA ALA A 114 10.70 -1.81 -3.29
C ALA A 114 9.98 -0.95 -4.34
N ALA A 115 9.58 0.25 -3.93
CA ALA A 115 9.01 1.24 -4.83
C ALA A 115 9.48 2.65 -4.49
N GLU A 116 9.46 3.50 -5.51
CA GLU A 116 9.83 4.91 -5.46
C GLU A 116 8.61 5.70 -5.97
N LEU A 117 8.08 6.61 -5.15
CA LEU A 117 6.87 7.37 -5.47
C LEU A 117 7.15 8.88 -5.54
N PRO A 118 6.45 9.61 -6.43
CA PRO A 118 6.52 11.06 -6.48
C PRO A 118 6.04 11.64 -5.15
N ALA A 119 6.82 12.56 -4.59
CA ALA A 119 6.60 13.22 -3.30
C ALA A 119 6.56 12.33 -2.03
N GLY A 120 6.68 11.00 -2.16
CA GLY A 120 6.60 10.08 -1.01
C GLY A 120 7.96 9.58 -0.51
N GLY A 121 8.90 9.35 -1.42
CA GLY A 121 10.17 8.68 -1.10
C GLY A 121 10.19 7.21 -1.51
N VAL A 122 11.06 6.42 -0.89
CA VAL A 122 11.27 5.00 -1.22
C VAL A 122 10.67 4.13 -0.14
N VAL A 123 9.91 3.11 -0.52
CA VAL A 123 9.49 2.03 0.38
C VAL A 123 10.23 0.75 0.02
N GLU A 124 10.76 0.06 1.02
CA GLU A 124 11.28 -1.30 0.89
C GLU A 124 10.36 -2.28 1.61
N PHE A 125 10.06 -3.41 0.95
CA PHE A 125 9.24 -4.49 1.49
C PHE A 125 10.16 -5.64 1.88
N ALA A 126 10.11 -6.02 3.15
CA ALA A 126 10.90 -7.11 3.68
C ALA A 126 10.20 -8.47 3.43
N PRO A 127 10.96 -9.56 3.32
CA PRO A 127 10.42 -10.93 3.17
C PRO A 127 9.36 -11.31 4.21
N GLU A 128 9.51 -10.83 5.44
CA GLU A 128 8.60 -11.06 6.56
C GLU A 128 7.27 -10.26 6.45
N GLY A 129 7.12 -9.44 5.41
CA GLY A 129 5.94 -8.64 5.15
C GLY A 129 5.92 -7.29 5.86
N THR A 130 7.00 -6.94 6.58
CA THR A 130 7.19 -5.57 7.07
C THR A 130 7.59 -4.65 5.91
N ALA A 131 7.34 -3.36 6.06
CA ALA A 131 7.70 -2.37 5.06
C ALA A 131 8.22 -1.11 5.72
N ARG A 132 9.24 -0.50 5.12
CA ARG A 132 9.89 0.70 5.64
C ARG A 132 9.92 1.77 4.56
N ALA A 133 9.32 2.92 4.84
CA ALA A 133 9.48 4.12 4.04
C ALA A 133 10.71 4.91 4.50
N VAL A 134 11.44 5.44 3.52
CA VAL A 134 12.48 6.44 3.70
C VAL A 134 12.05 7.66 2.89
N PRO A 135 11.76 8.81 3.54
CA PRO A 135 11.50 10.05 2.83
C PRO A 135 12.70 10.38 1.92
N ALA A 136 12.42 10.72 0.68
CA ALA A 136 13.42 11.18 -0.27
C ALA A 136 12.99 12.55 -0.81
N PRO A 137 13.93 13.39 -1.29
CA PRO A 137 13.56 14.60 -2.02
C PRO A 137 12.57 14.28 -3.14
N GLU A 138 11.74 15.25 -3.51
CA GLU A 138 10.69 15.04 -4.50
C GLU A 138 11.29 14.62 -5.84
N LEU A 139 10.92 13.41 -6.28
CA LEU A 139 11.38 12.85 -7.54
C LEU A 139 10.20 12.82 -8.51
N ALA A 140 10.38 13.41 -9.70
CA ALA A 140 9.37 13.41 -10.76
C ALA A 140 9.25 12.05 -11.48
N ARG A 141 9.47 10.94 -10.76
CA ARG A 141 9.48 9.59 -11.31
C ARG A 141 8.83 8.60 -10.37
N VAL A 142 8.29 7.55 -10.96
CA VAL A 142 7.77 6.37 -10.29
C VAL A 142 8.72 5.21 -10.62
N GLY A 143 9.07 4.41 -9.62
CA GLY A 143 9.91 3.24 -9.79
C GLY A 143 9.44 2.04 -9.00
N VAL A 144 9.71 0.85 -9.53
CA VAL A 144 9.50 -0.41 -8.80
C VAL A 144 10.70 -1.33 -8.98
N ARG A 145 10.98 -2.12 -7.94
CA ARG A 145 12.00 -3.17 -7.91
C ARG A 145 11.32 -4.51 -7.74
N GLY A 146 11.71 -5.52 -8.53
CA GLY A 146 11.09 -6.83 -8.48
C GLY A 146 11.69 -7.83 -9.48
N PRO A 147 11.11 -9.05 -9.59
CA PRO A 147 11.48 -10.04 -10.59
C PRO A 147 11.19 -9.59 -12.03
N ASP A 148 10.03 -8.95 -12.24
CA ASP A 148 9.59 -8.36 -13.51
C ASP A 148 9.14 -6.91 -13.27
N PRO A 149 10.11 -5.98 -13.13
CA PRO A 149 9.80 -4.61 -12.74
C PRO A 149 9.10 -3.83 -13.85
N GLU A 150 9.24 -4.20 -15.12
CA GLU A 150 8.51 -3.58 -16.23
C GLU A 150 7.00 -3.86 -16.14
N ALA A 151 6.60 -5.13 -16.00
CA ALA A 151 5.20 -5.49 -15.87
C ALA A 151 4.58 -4.91 -14.60
N ALA A 152 5.35 -4.93 -13.49
CA ALA A 152 4.92 -4.31 -12.24
C ALA A 152 4.72 -2.79 -12.38
N LEU A 153 5.64 -2.09 -13.05
CA LEU A 153 5.52 -0.65 -13.27
C LEU A 153 4.31 -0.31 -14.12
N ALA A 154 4.09 -1.05 -15.21
CA ALA A 154 2.93 -0.86 -16.08
C ALA A 154 1.61 -1.07 -15.31
N GLY A 155 1.53 -2.10 -14.47
CA GLY A 155 0.38 -2.36 -13.60
C GLY A 155 0.14 -1.25 -12.59
N LEU A 156 1.19 -0.76 -11.93
CA LEU A 156 1.11 0.36 -11.00
C LEU A 156 0.58 1.63 -11.68
N LEU A 157 1.17 2.02 -12.81
CA LEU A 157 0.77 3.21 -13.55
C LEU A 157 -0.67 3.12 -14.03
N ALA A 158 -1.07 1.95 -14.59
CA ALA A 158 -2.43 1.72 -15.06
C ALA A 158 -3.46 1.76 -13.92
N PHE A 159 -3.10 1.29 -12.72
CA PHE A 159 -4.01 1.31 -11.58
C PHE A 159 -4.11 2.69 -10.93
N ALA A 160 -2.98 3.38 -10.75
CA ALA A 160 -2.91 4.69 -10.11
C ALA A 160 -3.41 5.85 -11.00
N ALA A 161 -3.55 5.63 -12.30
CA ALA A 161 -4.19 6.59 -13.21
C ALA A 161 -5.72 6.52 -13.21
N ARG A 162 -6.33 5.53 -12.54
CA ARG A 162 -7.79 5.36 -12.49
C ARG A 162 -8.34 5.96 -11.19
N PRO A 163 -9.32 6.90 -11.26
CA PRO A 163 -9.98 7.43 -10.08
C PRO A 163 -10.73 6.35 -9.29
#